data_AF-A0A2N2J9W2-F1
#
_entry.id   AF-A0A2N2J9W2-F1
#
_cell.length_a   1.000
_cell.length_b   1.000
_cell.length_c   1.000
_cell.angle_alpha   90.00
_cell.angle_beta   90.00
_cell.angle_gamma   90.00
#
_symmetry.space_group_name_H-M   'P 1'
#
loop_
_entity.id
_entity.type
_entity.pdbx_description
1 polymer ?
#
loop_
_entity_poly.entity_id
_entity_poly.type
_entity_poly.pdbx_seq_one_letter_code
_entity_poly.pdbx_strand_id
1 'polypeptide(L)'
;MLVGSFLVRLVPPVGGVAGSTAVIGKVYDGPTPSPLGYERVQSDGACEVLVPVVPFCADGCSGGAICVVGDTCAAYPTAQDVGAVTVSGVENAAGDTSFTMNAIAKTYQPTGGSLPYPAFAEGDTLGVASSGGAFTPFAITAKGVAQLVLDDVTLVLERDTDLAVGWVAGNEPSAVIDVRLDISHHGGTKGVLTCRTADSGALTIPGQLVTALLDLGYAGLPTIVVTRHTTGSALVEAGRVDLDVSSQIEVGVEIPGLVSCTDTSQCPDGATCQDDLTCQ
;
A
#
# COMPACT_ATOMS: atom_id res chain seq x y z
N MET A 1 -6.12 -15.76 8.34
CA MET A 1 -5.21 -14.62 8.63
C MET A 1 -4.14 -14.58 7.55
N LEU A 2 -3.69 -13.39 7.15
CA LEU A 2 -2.59 -13.26 6.19
C LEU A 2 -1.27 -13.56 6.89
N VAL A 3 -0.49 -14.50 6.35
CA VAL A 3 0.80 -14.93 6.91
C VAL A 3 1.95 -14.77 5.92
N GLY A 4 1.69 -14.30 4.71
CA GLY A 4 2.72 -14.05 3.72
C GLY A 4 2.14 -13.40 2.48
N SER A 5 3.01 -12.80 1.69
CA SER A 5 2.63 -12.23 0.41
C SER A 5 3.77 -12.31 -0.59
N PHE A 6 3.39 -12.46 -1.86
CA PHE A 6 4.22 -12.16 -3.01
C PHE A 6 3.63 -10.93 -3.68
N LEU A 7 4.46 -9.91 -3.91
CA LEU A 7 4.06 -8.66 -4.53
C LEU A 7 4.69 -8.61 -5.92
N VAL A 8 3.89 -8.30 -6.93
CA VAL A 8 4.32 -7.96 -8.28
C VAL A 8 3.84 -6.54 -8.56
N ARG A 9 4.76 -5.57 -8.54
CA ARG A 9 4.41 -4.15 -8.59
C ARG A 9 4.98 -3.45 -9.82
N LEU A 10 4.13 -2.75 -10.56
CA LEU A 10 4.55 -1.76 -11.56
C LEU A 10 5.03 -0.49 -10.84
N VAL A 11 6.28 -0.13 -11.05
CA VAL A 11 6.90 1.11 -10.54
C VAL A 11 7.05 2.06 -11.72
N PRO A 12 6.21 3.11 -11.82
CA PRO A 12 6.27 4.04 -12.95
C PRO A 12 7.58 4.83 -12.96
N PRO A 13 8.02 5.34 -14.13
CA PRO A 13 9.15 6.26 -14.19
C PRO A 13 8.86 7.57 -13.43
N VAL A 14 9.84 8.08 -12.70
CA VAL A 14 9.73 9.34 -11.93
C VAL A 14 11.02 10.14 -12.06
N GLY A 15 10.91 11.44 -12.39
CA GLY A 15 12.04 12.38 -12.32
C GLY A 15 13.28 11.97 -13.13
N GLY A 16 13.09 11.30 -14.27
CA GLY A 16 14.18 10.79 -15.11
C GLY A 16 14.71 9.40 -14.73
N VAL A 17 14.20 8.79 -13.65
CA VAL A 17 14.41 7.37 -13.34
C VAL A 17 13.48 6.53 -14.20
N ALA A 18 14.02 5.53 -14.89
CA ALA A 18 13.25 4.61 -15.70
C ALA A 18 12.29 3.78 -14.83
N GLY A 19 11.10 3.48 -15.36
CA GLY A 19 10.17 2.57 -14.70
C GLY A 19 10.73 1.16 -14.58
N SER A 20 10.22 0.38 -13.64
CA SER A 20 10.60 -1.03 -13.45
C SER A 20 9.42 -1.87 -12.94
N THR A 21 9.52 -3.18 -13.08
CA THR A 21 8.66 -4.10 -12.34
C THR A 21 9.42 -4.65 -11.13
N ALA A 22 8.78 -4.70 -9.98
CA ALA A 22 9.34 -5.33 -8.78
C ALA A 22 8.61 -6.63 -8.48
N VAL A 23 9.36 -7.68 -8.13
CA VAL A 23 8.79 -8.91 -7.56
C VAL A 23 9.50 -9.21 -6.25
N ILE A 24 8.75 -9.37 -5.17
CA ILE A 24 9.28 -9.70 -3.85
C ILE A 24 8.31 -10.58 -3.09
N GLY A 25 8.81 -11.52 -2.30
CA GLY A 25 7.98 -12.43 -1.53
C GLY A 25 8.50 -12.70 -0.14
N LYS A 26 7.59 -12.92 0.80
CA LYS A 26 7.93 -13.39 2.15
C LYS A 26 6.76 -14.12 2.79
N VAL A 27 7.07 -15.23 3.46
CA VAL A 27 6.09 -16.07 4.15
C VAL A 27 6.53 -16.26 5.60
N TYR A 28 5.59 -16.23 6.52
CA TYR A 28 5.78 -16.34 7.96
C TYR A 28 4.94 -17.49 8.54
N ASP A 29 5.24 -17.87 9.78
CA ASP A 29 4.47 -18.86 10.56
C ASP A 29 3.27 -18.28 11.34
N GLY A 30 2.98 -17.01 11.13
CA GLY A 30 1.86 -16.31 11.72
C GLY A 30 1.66 -14.93 11.11
N PRO A 31 0.58 -14.22 11.48
CA PRO A 31 0.36 -12.86 11.02
C PRO A 31 1.36 -11.89 11.65
N THR A 32 1.78 -10.87 10.90
CA THR A 32 2.54 -9.75 11.45
C THR A 32 1.62 -8.92 12.36
N PRO A 33 1.96 -8.72 13.64
CA PRO A 33 1.16 -7.87 14.52
C PRO A 33 1.19 -6.41 14.06
N SER A 34 0.07 -5.71 14.20
CA SER A 34 -0.02 -4.26 13.96
C SER A 34 0.06 -3.50 15.29
N PRO A 35 1.01 -2.57 15.47
CA PRO A 35 1.09 -1.74 16.67
C PRO A 35 -0.01 -0.68 16.73
N LEU A 36 -0.76 -0.49 15.65
CA LEU A 36 -1.88 0.45 15.58
C LEU A 36 -3.15 -0.31 15.22
N GLY A 37 -4.19 -0.10 16.02
CA GLY A 37 -5.57 -0.36 15.62
C GLY A 37 -6.12 0.84 14.85
N TYR A 38 -7.27 0.65 14.21
CA TYR A 38 -8.05 1.73 13.64
C TYR A 38 -9.51 1.56 14.04
N GLU A 39 -10.12 2.64 14.49
CA GLU A 39 -11.55 2.71 14.76
C GLU A 39 -12.23 3.55 13.68
N ARG A 40 -13.32 3.03 13.12
CA ARG A 40 -14.16 3.77 12.17
C ARG A 40 -14.95 4.82 12.91
N VAL A 41 -14.76 6.08 12.53
CA VAL A 41 -15.54 7.21 13.06
C VAL A 41 -16.65 7.65 12.12
N GLN A 42 -16.47 7.46 10.80
CA GLN A 42 -17.49 7.78 9.81
C GLN A 42 -17.33 6.88 8.58
N SER A 43 -18.44 6.63 7.88
CA SER A 43 -18.43 5.90 6.60
C SER A 43 -19.55 6.36 5.69
N ASP A 44 -19.29 6.37 4.40
CA ASP A 44 -20.27 6.63 3.36
C ASP A 44 -19.87 5.91 2.07
N GLY A 45 -20.78 5.10 1.54
CA GLY A 45 -20.57 4.28 0.35
C GLY A 45 -19.31 3.40 0.44
N ALA A 46 -18.38 3.63 -0.49
CA ALA A 46 -17.12 2.90 -0.62
C ALA A 46 -16.02 3.41 0.34
N CYS A 47 -16.29 4.47 1.11
CA CYS A 47 -15.30 5.23 1.86
C CYS A 47 -15.57 5.23 3.37
N GLU A 48 -14.50 5.32 4.15
CA GLU A 48 -14.53 5.44 5.60
C GLU A 48 -13.40 6.32 6.13
N VAL A 49 -13.67 7.01 7.24
CA VAL A 49 -12.66 7.73 8.04
C VAL A 49 -12.35 6.88 9.27
N LEU A 50 -11.05 6.68 9.50
CA LEU A 50 -10.48 5.84 10.53
C LEU A 50 -9.56 6.67 11.42
N VAL A 51 -9.68 6.50 12.73
CA VAL A 51 -8.78 7.10 13.74
C VAL A 51 -7.89 6.00 14.31
N PRO A 52 -6.57 6.21 14.45
CA PRO A 52 -5.71 5.20 15.03
C PRO A 52 -6.00 5.02 16.52
N VAL A 53 -5.98 3.76 16.95
CA VAL A 53 -6.04 3.36 18.34
C VAL A 53 -4.67 2.82 18.73
N VAL A 54 -3.99 3.52 19.64
CA VAL A 54 -2.70 3.10 20.16
C VAL A 54 -2.94 2.18 21.36
N PRO A 55 -2.61 0.89 21.27
CA PRO A 55 -2.77 -0.04 22.37
C PRO A 55 -1.77 0.25 23.50
N PHE A 56 -2.13 -0.08 24.73
CA PHE A 56 -1.33 0.20 25.92
C PHE A 56 -1.18 -1.03 26.84
N CYS A 57 0.01 -1.62 26.85
CA CYS A 57 0.36 -2.75 27.70
C CYS A 57 1.11 -2.24 28.93
N ALA A 58 0.43 -2.15 30.08
CA ALA A 58 0.94 -1.49 31.29
C ALA A 58 2.30 -2.03 31.78
N ASP A 59 2.51 -3.34 31.72
CA ASP A 59 3.76 -4.00 32.13
C ASP A 59 4.84 -3.98 31.05
N GLY A 60 4.52 -3.43 29.86
CA GLY A 60 5.35 -3.54 28.66
C GLY A 60 5.36 -4.95 28.06
N CYS A 61 5.92 -5.05 26.86
CA CYS A 61 6.09 -6.33 26.17
C CYS A 61 7.55 -6.78 26.18
N SER A 62 7.79 -8.06 26.49
CA SER A 62 9.12 -8.66 26.55
C SER A 62 9.46 -9.46 25.29
N GLY A 63 10.74 -9.76 25.06
CA GLY A 63 11.18 -10.68 24.01
C GLY A 63 10.97 -10.16 22.58
N GLY A 64 10.91 -8.82 22.40
CA GLY A 64 10.66 -8.20 21.10
C GLY A 64 9.21 -8.25 20.63
N ALA A 65 8.28 -8.70 21.48
CA ALA A 65 6.84 -8.57 21.22
C ALA A 65 6.40 -7.09 21.27
N ILE A 66 5.32 -6.78 20.59
CA ILE A 66 4.70 -5.45 20.59
C ILE A 66 3.31 -5.49 21.20
N CYS A 67 2.87 -4.35 21.74
CA CYS A 67 1.51 -4.20 22.21
C CYS A 67 0.57 -4.05 20.99
N VAL A 68 -0.50 -4.83 20.97
CA VAL A 68 -1.52 -4.80 19.91
C VAL A 68 -2.88 -4.48 20.51
N VAL A 69 -3.86 -4.20 19.63
CA VAL A 69 -5.26 -3.94 20.01
C VAL A 69 -5.76 -4.96 21.03
N GLY A 70 -6.43 -4.47 22.07
CA GLY A 70 -6.86 -5.29 23.22
C GLY A 70 -5.80 -5.38 24.32
N ASP A 71 -4.77 -4.53 24.27
CA ASP A 71 -3.73 -4.37 25.29
C ASP A 71 -3.01 -5.70 25.60
N THR A 72 -2.72 -6.46 24.53
CA THR A 72 -2.03 -7.74 24.61
C THR A 72 -0.68 -7.67 23.90
N CYS A 73 0.30 -8.41 24.41
CA CYS A 73 1.59 -8.55 23.75
C CYS A 73 1.54 -9.65 22.69
N ALA A 74 1.88 -9.30 21.45
CA ALA A 74 2.00 -10.22 20.34
C ALA A 74 3.44 -10.27 19.82
N ALA A 75 3.99 -11.48 19.69
CA ALA A 75 5.30 -11.68 19.09
C ALA A 75 5.24 -11.47 17.58
N TYR A 76 6.33 -10.97 16.99
CA TYR A 76 6.50 -11.02 15.54
C TYR A 76 6.60 -12.48 15.06
N PRO A 77 5.98 -12.82 13.92
CA PRO A 77 6.09 -14.16 13.39
C PRO A 77 7.49 -14.38 12.80
N THR A 78 7.91 -15.63 12.68
CA THR A 78 9.20 -15.99 12.10
C THR A 78 9.05 -16.20 10.61
N ALA A 79 9.91 -15.57 9.81
CA ALA A 79 9.96 -15.84 8.38
C ALA A 79 10.34 -17.30 8.13
N GLN A 80 9.72 -17.92 7.13
CA GLN A 80 9.88 -19.33 6.81
C GLN A 80 10.45 -19.52 5.40
N ASP A 81 11.23 -20.58 5.24
CA ASP A 81 11.68 -21.05 3.94
C ASP A 81 10.59 -21.95 3.36
N VAL A 82 10.08 -21.60 2.18
CA VAL A 82 9.05 -22.36 1.44
C VAL A 82 9.64 -23.01 0.18
N GLY A 83 10.94 -23.31 0.20
CA GLY A 83 11.67 -23.90 -0.91
C GLY A 83 11.91 -22.93 -2.05
N ALA A 84 12.17 -23.47 -3.24
CA ALA A 84 12.30 -22.68 -4.45
C ALA A 84 10.94 -22.11 -4.85
N VAL A 85 10.91 -20.83 -5.26
CA VAL A 85 9.68 -20.19 -5.73
C VAL A 85 9.82 -19.88 -7.21
N THR A 86 8.96 -20.43 -8.06
CA THR A 86 8.88 -20.09 -9.48
C THR A 86 7.85 -19.00 -9.69
N VAL A 87 8.24 -17.92 -10.37
CA VAL A 87 7.35 -16.87 -10.88
C VAL A 87 7.04 -17.17 -12.34
N SER A 88 5.79 -16.98 -12.74
CA SER A 88 5.34 -17.13 -14.13
C SER A 88 4.51 -15.94 -14.60
N GLY A 89 4.59 -15.63 -15.90
CA GLY A 89 3.83 -14.53 -16.54
C GLY A 89 4.50 -13.16 -16.41
N VAL A 90 5.63 -13.07 -15.70
CA VAL A 90 6.44 -11.84 -15.56
C VAL A 90 7.70 -11.99 -16.40
N GLU A 91 7.90 -11.09 -17.35
CA GLU A 91 9.09 -11.04 -18.21
C GLU A 91 10.33 -10.60 -17.41
N ASN A 92 11.44 -11.31 -17.58
CA ASN A 92 12.74 -10.89 -17.06
C ASN A 92 13.53 -10.08 -18.12
N ALA A 93 14.73 -9.60 -17.78
CA ALA A 93 15.56 -8.84 -18.73
C ALA A 93 16.01 -9.62 -19.99
N ALA A 94 15.92 -10.96 -19.96
CA ALA A 94 16.23 -11.84 -21.09
C ALA A 94 14.99 -12.19 -21.95
N GLY A 95 13.80 -11.73 -21.56
CA GLY A 95 12.54 -12.05 -22.22
C GLY A 95 11.86 -13.35 -21.75
N ASP A 96 12.41 -14.06 -20.75
CA ASP A 96 11.75 -15.24 -20.21
C ASP A 96 10.59 -14.83 -19.30
N THR A 97 9.48 -15.53 -19.42
CA THR A 97 8.28 -15.31 -18.59
C THR A 97 8.17 -16.30 -17.42
N SER A 98 9.23 -17.07 -17.16
CA SER A 98 9.31 -18.02 -16.05
C SER A 98 10.71 -18.02 -15.47
N PHE A 99 10.83 -17.76 -14.18
CA PHE A 99 12.11 -17.76 -13.48
C PHE A 99 11.93 -18.15 -12.00
N THR A 100 13.03 -18.59 -11.38
CA THR A 100 13.03 -18.93 -9.95
C THR A 100 13.53 -17.76 -9.11
N MET A 101 12.87 -17.51 -7.99
CA MET A 101 13.33 -16.67 -6.90
C MET A 101 13.92 -17.55 -5.81
N ASN A 102 15.08 -17.15 -5.31
CA ASN A 102 15.72 -17.78 -4.15
C ASN A 102 15.53 -16.89 -2.93
N ALA A 103 15.40 -17.53 -1.76
CA ALA A 103 15.37 -16.82 -0.49
C ALA A 103 16.76 -16.28 -0.15
N ILE A 104 16.88 -14.97 0.02
CA ILE A 104 18.03 -14.32 0.67
C ILE A 104 17.55 -13.78 2.01
N ALA A 105 18.09 -14.33 3.10
CA ALA A 105 17.59 -14.07 4.45
C ALA A 105 16.06 -14.26 4.59
N LYS A 106 15.52 -15.30 3.92
CA LYS A 106 14.08 -15.64 3.87
C LYS A 106 13.18 -14.60 3.19
N THR A 107 13.77 -13.72 2.39
CA THR A 107 13.06 -12.85 1.46
C THR A 107 13.31 -13.36 0.04
N TYR A 108 12.25 -13.60 -0.72
CA TYR A 108 12.30 -14.06 -2.09
C TYR A 108 12.40 -12.88 -3.04
N GLN A 109 13.37 -12.93 -3.95
CA GLN A 109 13.58 -11.93 -4.98
C GLN A 109 14.22 -12.56 -6.25
N PRO A 110 14.04 -11.95 -7.43
CA PRO A 110 14.70 -12.40 -8.66
C PRO A 110 16.23 -12.38 -8.54
N THR A 111 16.92 -13.35 -9.14
CA THR A 111 18.39 -13.44 -9.12
C THR A 111 19.08 -12.78 -10.33
N GLY A 112 18.34 -12.11 -11.21
CA GLY A 112 18.76 -11.79 -12.59
C GLY A 112 18.78 -10.32 -13.00
N GLY A 113 18.81 -9.37 -12.07
CA GLY A 113 18.79 -7.93 -12.37
C GLY A 113 17.38 -7.32 -12.38
N SER A 114 17.27 -6.08 -12.85
CA SER A 114 16.00 -5.34 -12.91
C SER A 114 15.04 -5.97 -13.94
N LEU A 115 13.76 -6.06 -13.60
CA LEU A 115 12.72 -6.48 -14.53
C LEU A 115 12.28 -5.29 -15.41
N PRO A 116 11.90 -5.52 -16.68
CA PRO A 116 11.44 -4.48 -17.59
C PRO A 116 10.17 -3.78 -17.08
N TYR A 117 9.83 -2.67 -17.73
CA TYR A 117 8.63 -1.90 -17.45
C TYR A 117 7.79 -1.65 -18.70
N PRO A 118 6.53 -2.09 -18.73
CA PRO A 118 5.95 -3.11 -17.84
C PRO A 118 6.58 -4.49 -18.13
N ALA A 119 6.60 -5.40 -17.15
CA ALA A 119 7.04 -6.79 -17.34
C ALA A 119 5.88 -7.78 -17.60
N PHE A 120 4.66 -7.28 -17.73
CA PHE A 120 3.46 -8.06 -18.05
C PHE A 120 2.39 -7.13 -18.62
N ALA A 121 1.42 -7.67 -19.35
CA ALA A 121 0.25 -6.91 -19.82
C ALA A 121 -0.92 -7.02 -18.83
N GLU A 122 -1.84 -6.07 -18.91
CA GLU A 122 -3.13 -6.17 -18.20
C GLU A 122 -3.88 -7.45 -18.63
N GLY A 123 -4.47 -8.17 -17.66
CA GLY A 123 -5.22 -9.41 -17.88
C GLY A 123 -4.37 -10.68 -18.00
N ASP A 124 -3.05 -10.55 -18.13
CA ASP A 124 -2.13 -11.70 -18.11
C ASP A 124 -2.29 -12.50 -16.83
N THR A 125 -2.16 -13.82 -16.92
CA THR A 125 -2.18 -14.66 -15.73
C THR A 125 -0.77 -14.72 -15.15
N LEU A 126 -0.61 -14.11 -13.97
CA LEU A 126 0.62 -14.17 -13.21
C LEU A 126 0.53 -15.26 -12.17
N GLY A 127 1.66 -15.89 -11.85
CA GLY A 127 1.69 -16.99 -10.92
C GLY A 127 2.95 -17.02 -10.07
N VAL A 128 2.80 -17.54 -8.85
CA VAL A 128 3.89 -17.97 -7.99
C VAL A 128 3.62 -19.39 -7.52
N ALA A 129 4.62 -20.26 -7.63
CA ALA A 129 4.56 -21.63 -7.15
C ALA A 129 5.76 -21.91 -6.24
N SER A 130 5.49 -22.36 -5.02
CA SER A 130 6.48 -22.81 -4.05
C SER A 130 6.68 -24.32 -4.16
N SER A 131 7.94 -24.78 -4.08
CA SER A 131 8.27 -26.21 -4.04
C SER A 131 8.03 -26.86 -2.68
N GLY A 132 7.56 -26.10 -1.68
CA GLY A 132 7.43 -26.53 -0.29
C GLY A 132 8.74 -26.44 0.51
N GLY A 133 8.60 -26.39 1.83
CA GLY A 133 9.69 -26.22 2.79
C GLY A 133 9.15 -26.40 4.20
N ALA A 134 9.05 -25.32 4.96
CA ALA A 134 8.34 -25.29 6.25
C ALA A 134 6.83 -25.59 6.11
N PHE A 135 6.28 -25.34 4.93
CA PHE A 135 4.88 -25.58 4.56
C PHE A 135 4.79 -26.51 3.35
N THR A 136 3.62 -27.11 3.13
CA THR A 136 3.36 -27.87 1.90
C THR A 136 3.49 -26.98 0.65
N PRO A 137 3.85 -27.56 -0.51
CA PRO A 137 3.89 -26.82 -1.77
C PRO A 137 2.54 -26.13 -2.06
N PHE A 138 2.60 -24.90 -2.56
CA PHE A 138 1.41 -24.14 -2.92
C PHE A 138 1.63 -23.35 -4.21
N ALA A 139 0.54 -23.02 -4.90
CA ALA A 139 0.56 -22.17 -6.08
C ALA A 139 -0.56 -21.13 -5.97
N ILE A 140 -0.27 -19.91 -6.43
CA ILE A 140 -1.21 -18.79 -6.42
C ILE A 140 -1.16 -18.15 -7.81
N THR A 141 -2.34 -17.80 -8.34
CA THR A 141 -2.45 -17.02 -9.57
C THR A 141 -3.24 -15.74 -9.34
N ALA A 142 -2.88 -14.68 -10.06
CA ALA A 142 -3.56 -13.39 -10.06
C ALA A 142 -3.53 -12.82 -11.49
N LYS A 143 -4.16 -11.65 -11.70
CA LYS A 143 -4.26 -11.01 -13.00
C LYS A 143 -3.38 -9.77 -13.10
N GLY A 144 -2.69 -9.62 -14.22
CA GLY A 144 -1.97 -8.40 -14.56
C GLY A 144 -2.90 -7.19 -14.51
N VAL A 145 -2.44 -6.08 -13.94
CA VAL A 145 -3.15 -4.80 -13.95
C VAL A 145 -2.45 -3.80 -14.87
N ALA A 146 -3.21 -2.90 -15.50
CA ALA A 146 -2.61 -1.77 -16.20
C ALA A 146 -1.92 -0.80 -15.23
N GLN A 147 -0.96 -0.01 -15.73
CA GLN A 147 -0.40 1.11 -14.96
C GLN A 147 -1.51 2.06 -14.51
N LEU A 148 -1.53 2.40 -13.22
CA LEU A 148 -2.41 3.43 -12.70
C LEU A 148 -1.91 4.82 -13.13
N VAL A 149 -2.79 5.60 -13.74
CA VAL A 149 -2.54 6.97 -14.19
C VAL A 149 -3.71 7.82 -13.72
N LEU A 150 -3.46 8.76 -12.81
CA LEU A 150 -4.47 9.74 -12.40
C LEU A 150 -4.70 10.74 -13.52
N ASP A 151 -5.91 11.29 -13.57
CA ASP A 151 -6.20 12.44 -14.41
C ASP A 151 -5.35 13.65 -13.97
N ASP A 152 -5.00 14.54 -14.90
CA ASP A 152 -4.19 15.72 -14.63
C ASP A 152 -5.02 16.78 -13.89
N VAL A 153 -5.17 16.59 -12.58
CA VAL A 153 -5.94 17.46 -11.69
C VAL A 153 -5.20 17.71 -10.38
N THR A 154 -5.32 18.94 -9.90
CA THR A 154 -4.96 19.28 -8.52
C THR A 154 -6.08 18.80 -7.59
N LEU A 155 -5.72 17.99 -6.60
CA LEU A 155 -6.67 17.46 -5.62
C LEU A 155 -6.72 18.39 -4.41
N VAL A 156 -7.80 19.15 -4.28
CA VAL A 156 -8.00 20.12 -3.20
C VAL A 156 -8.99 19.56 -2.18
N LEU A 157 -8.57 19.47 -0.92
CA LEU A 157 -9.41 19.09 0.20
C LEU A 157 -10.04 20.34 0.83
N GLU A 158 -11.32 20.54 0.57
CA GLU A 158 -12.11 21.63 1.15
C GLU A 158 -13.27 21.06 1.96
N ARG A 159 -13.61 21.74 3.06
CA ARG A 159 -14.73 21.34 3.92
C ARG A 159 -16.03 21.41 3.14
N ASP A 160 -16.87 20.41 3.37
CA ASP A 160 -18.22 20.27 2.80
C ASP A 160 -18.26 20.23 1.27
N THR A 161 -17.11 19.94 0.65
CA THR A 161 -16.94 19.81 -0.79
C THR A 161 -16.51 18.39 -1.14
N ASP A 162 -17.25 17.75 -2.04
CA ASP A 162 -16.89 16.43 -2.55
C ASP A 162 -15.53 16.47 -3.27
N LEU A 163 -14.67 15.49 -2.98
CA LEU A 163 -13.41 15.32 -3.72
C LEU A 163 -13.63 14.32 -4.86
N ALA A 164 -13.48 14.79 -6.09
CA ALA A 164 -13.43 13.92 -7.26
C ALA A 164 -12.01 13.40 -7.50
N VAL A 165 -11.86 12.07 -7.54
CA VAL A 165 -10.60 11.38 -7.86
C VAL A 165 -10.82 10.62 -9.16
N GLY A 166 -10.11 11.02 -10.23
CA GLY A 166 -10.22 10.44 -11.57
C GLY A 166 -8.95 9.73 -12.01
N TRP A 167 -9.10 8.68 -12.81
CA TRP A 167 -7.99 7.92 -13.39
C TRP A 167 -8.39 7.24 -14.70
N VAL A 168 -7.39 6.85 -15.49
CA VAL A 168 -7.62 6.02 -16.69
C VAL A 168 -8.04 4.61 -16.24
N ALA A 169 -9.29 4.23 -16.47
CA ALA A 169 -9.83 2.91 -16.12
C ALA A 169 -9.05 1.75 -16.79
N GLY A 170 -8.84 0.67 -16.04
CA GLY A 170 -8.33 -0.60 -16.58
C GLY A 170 -9.43 -1.44 -17.25
N ASN A 171 -9.02 -2.54 -17.87
CA ASN A 171 -9.92 -3.53 -18.49
C ASN A 171 -10.00 -4.85 -17.71
N GLU A 172 -9.14 -5.07 -16.71
CA GLU A 172 -9.18 -6.29 -15.90
C GLU A 172 -10.35 -6.23 -14.89
N PRO A 173 -11.43 -7.03 -15.07
CA PRO A 173 -12.66 -6.88 -14.29
C PRO A 173 -12.50 -7.25 -12.81
N SER A 174 -11.46 -7.99 -12.45
CA SER A 174 -11.16 -8.31 -11.05
C SER A 174 -10.32 -7.25 -10.34
N ALA A 175 -9.86 -6.21 -11.05
CA ALA A 175 -9.08 -5.14 -10.47
C ALA A 175 -9.91 -4.28 -9.52
N VAL A 176 -9.30 -3.93 -8.40
CA VAL A 176 -9.87 -3.06 -7.38
C VAL A 176 -8.98 -1.83 -7.22
N ILE A 177 -9.60 -0.70 -6.91
CA ILE A 177 -8.94 0.55 -6.57
C ILE A 177 -9.09 0.78 -5.07
N ASP A 178 -7.95 0.83 -4.38
CA ASP A 178 -7.85 1.32 -3.02
C ASP A 178 -7.34 2.77 -3.03
N VAL A 179 -8.06 3.66 -2.36
CA VAL A 179 -7.66 5.05 -2.13
C VAL A 179 -7.37 5.23 -0.65
N ARG A 180 -6.25 5.86 -0.31
CA ARG A 180 -5.88 6.22 1.06
C ARG A 180 -5.42 7.68 1.12
N LEU A 181 -6.13 8.49 1.87
CA LEU A 181 -5.73 9.85 2.26
C LEU A 181 -5.14 9.80 3.68
N ASP A 182 -3.89 10.22 3.82
CA ASP A 182 -3.23 10.46 5.11
C ASP A 182 -2.68 11.89 5.12
N ILE A 183 -3.41 12.79 5.77
CA ILE A 183 -3.10 14.23 5.74
C ILE A 183 -2.30 14.69 6.95
N SER A 184 -1.81 13.76 7.77
CA SER A 184 -1.18 14.06 9.06
C SER A 184 0.02 13.17 9.36
N HIS A 185 0.54 12.46 8.35
CA HIS A 185 1.65 11.51 8.48
C HIS A 185 2.83 12.08 9.29
N HIS A 186 3.32 13.25 8.91
CA HIS A 186 4.45 13.91 9.57
C HIS A 186 4.11 14.49 10.96
N GLY A 187 2.83 14.67 11.27
CA GLY A 187 2.32 15.08 12.59
C GLY A 187 1.81 13.93 13.46
N GLY A 188 2.16 12.68 13.12
CA GLY A 188 1.83 11.49 13.93
C GLY A 188 0.48 10.83 13.62
N THR A 189 0.05 10.81 12.36
CA THR A 189 -1.22 10.23 11.83
C THR A 189 -2.40 10.39 12.80
N LYS A 190 -3.18 11.46 12.64
CA LYS A 190 -4.38 11.75 13.44
C LYS A 190 -5.62 11.01 12.94
N GLY A 191 -5.61 10.60 11.66
CA GLY A 191 -6.63 9.81 11.02
C GLY A 191 -6.32 9.58 9.56
N VAL A 192 -7.04 8.65 8.95
CA VAL A 192 -6.96 8.36 7.52
C VAL A 192 -8.34 8.20 6.94
N LEU A 193 -8.50 8.56 5.68
CA LEU A 193 -9.69 8.22 4.90
C LEU A 193 -9.30 7.15 3.89
N THR A 194 -10.02 6.03 3.90
CA THR A 194 -9.80 4.94 2.95
C THR A 194 -11.05 4.66 2.15
N CYS A 195 -10.89 4.37 0.86
CA CYS A 195 -11.97 3.90 0.01
C CYS A 195 -11.56 2.67 -0.78
N ARG A 196 -12.52 1.79 -1.07
CA ARG A 196 -12.32 0.61 -1.94
C ARG A 196 -13.44 0.52 -2.97
N THR A 197 -13.08 0.59 -4.25
CA THR A 197 -14.06 0.58 -5.35
C THR A 197 -13.58 -0.27 -6.53
N ALA A 198 -14.49 -0.63 -7.43
CA ALA A 198 -14.11 -1.24 -8.72
C ALA A 198 -13.29 -0.24 -9.55
N ASP A 199 -12.49 -0.75 -10.49
CA ASP A 199 -11.73 0.08 -11.44
C ASP A 199 -12.64 0.69 -12.53
N SER A 200 -13.43 1.68 -12.13
CA SER A 200 -14.39 2.39 -13.00
C SER A 200 -13.85 3.68 -13.62
N GLY A 201 -12.62 4.07 -13.30
CA GLY A 201 -12.00 5.33 -13.74
C GLY A 201 -12.31 6.56 -12.90
N ALA A 202 -13.16 6.44 -11.87
CA ALA A 202 -13.46 7.56 -10.99
C ALA A 202 -14.02 7.09 -9.63
N LEU A 203 -13.80 7.94 -8.62
CA LEU A 203 -14.41 7.87 -7.29
C LEU A 203 -14.73 9.30 -6.83
N THR A 204 -15.91 9.47 -6.22
CA THR A 204 -16.24 10.69 -5.49
C THR A 204 -16.20 10.39 -4.00
N ILE A 205 -15.33 11.10 -3.27
CA ILE A 205 -15.27 11.04 -1.81
C ILE A 205 -16.22 12.12 -1.27
N PRO A 206 -17.26 11.75 -0.50
CA PRO A 206 -18.22 12.72 0.01
C PRO A 206 -17.57 13.81 0.87
N GLY A 207 -17.98 15.06 0.69
CA GLY A 207 -17.42 16.21 1.39
C GLY A 207 -17.54 16.12 2.91
N GLN A 208 -18.57 15.42 3.41
CA GLN A 208 -18.70 15.13 4.84
C GLN A 208 -17.56 14.26 5.40
N LEU A 209 -16.99 13.35 4.59
CA LEU A 209 -15.84 12.54 4.99
C LEU A 209 -14.54 13.37 4.89
N VAL A 210 -14.44 14.26 3.90
CA VAL A 210 -13.32 15.22 3.79
C VAL A 210 -13.31 16.15 5.02
N THR A 211 -14.46 16.72 5.39
CA THR A 211 -14.62 17.52 6.61
C THR A 211 -14.21 16.73 7.85
N ALA A 212 -14.71 15.50 8.01
CA ALA A 212 -14.38 14.66 9.15
C ALA A 212 -12.88 14.36 9.26
N LEU A 213 -12.19 14.10 8.14
CA LEU A 213 -10.74 13.91 8.13
C LEU A 213 -10.00 15.20 8.51
N LEU A 214 -10.41 16.36 7.95
CA LEU A 214 -9.81 17.66 8.27
C LEU A 214 -10.00 18.05 9.74
N ASP A 215 -11.12 17.66 10.37
CA ASP A 215 -11.40 17.90 11.79
C ASP A 215 -10.49 17.14 12.75
N LEU A 216 -9.93 16.01 12.31
CA LEU A 216 -8.89 15.30 13.07
C LEU A 216 -7.57 16.06 13.08
N GLY A 217 -7.41 17.02 12.16
CA GLY A 217 -6.22 17.84 11.98
C GLY A 217 -5.27 17.27 10.93
N TYR A 218 -4.42 18.14 10.40
CA TYR A 218 -3.48 17.83 9.33
C TYR A 218 -2.07 18.33 9.67
N ALA A 219 -1.11 17.96 8.82
CA ALA A 219 0.30 18.35 8.84
C ALA A 219 0.72 18.75 7.42
N GLY A 220 1.97 19.17 7.25
CA GLY A 220 2.54 19.50 5.95
C GLY A 220 2.72 18.27 5.05
N LEU A 221 2.76 18.53 3.75
CA LEU A 221 2.88 17.53 2.68
C LEU A 221 1.80 16.42 2.74
N PRO A 222 0.51 16.77 2.86
CA PRO A 222 -0.55 15.76 2.86
C PRO A 222 -0.59 15.03 1.52
N THR A 223 -0.82 13.72 1.54
CA THR A 223 -0.85 12.90 0.32
C THR A 223 -2.09 12.03 0.20
N ILE A 224 -2.36 11.67 -1.05
CA ILE A 224 -3.28 10.61 -1.43
C ILE A 224 -2.49 9.51 -2.13
N VAL A 225 -2.74 8.28 -1.73
CA VAL A 225 -2.22 7.08 -2.37
C VAL A 225 -3.39 6.39 -3.06
N VAL A 226 -3.27 6.17 -4.36
CA VAL A 226 -4.24 5.38 -5.14
C VAL A 226 -3.51 4.13 -5.63
N THR A 227 -4.12 2.98 -5.40
CA THR A 227 -3.55 1.67 -5.76
C THR A 227 -4.57 0.90 -6.58
N ARG A 228 -4.17 0.49 -7.78
CA ARG A 228 -4.87 -0.54 -8.56
C ARG A 228 -4.24 -1.88 -8.25
N HIS A 229 -5.05 -2.89 -7.93
CA HIS A 229 -4.53 -4.23 -7.73
C HIS A 229 -5.52 -5.36 -8.01
N THR A 230 -4.98 -6.55 -8.28
CA THR A 230 -5.69 -7.82 -8.17
C THR A 230 -4.98 -8.70 -7.14
N THR A 231 -5.71 -9.63 -6.53
CA THR A 231 -5.15 -10.52 -5.52
C THR A 231 -5.58 -11.95 -5.77
N GLY A 232 -4.60 -12.86 -5.82
CA GLY A 232 -4.80 -14.30 -5.69
C GLY A 232 -4.42 -14.76 -4.28
N SER A 233 -4.93 -15.92 -3.85
CA SER A 233 -4.56 -16.48 -2.54
C SER A 233 -4.42 -18.00 -2.58
N ALA A 234 -3.59 -18.53 -1.69
CA ALA A 234 -3.58 -19.94 -1.30
C ALA A 234 -3.58 -20.08 0.22
N LEU A 235 -4.09 -21.22 0.72
CA LEU A 235 -3.97 -21.60 2.12
C LEU A 235 -2.73 -22.45 2.33
N VAL A 236 -2.03 -22.17 3.42
CA VAL A 236 -0.95 -22.96 4.01
C VAL A 236 -1.30 -23.27 5.46
N GLU A 237 -0.53 -24.12 6.12
CA GLU A 237 -0.80 -24.58 7.48
C GLU A 237 -0.89 -23.43 8.49
N ALA A 238 -0.09 -22.37 8.30
CA ALA A 238 -0.08 -21.18 9.16
C ALA A 238 -1.21 -20.18 8.84
N GLY A 239 -1.81 -20.21 7.64
CA GLY A 239 -2.82 -19.25 7.24
C GLY A 239 -2.92 -19.03 5.72
N ARG A 240 -3.14 -17.79 5.30
CA ARG A 240 -3.30 -17.41 3.89
C ARG A 240 -2.04 -16.72 3.38
N VAL A 241 -1.60 -17.07 2.18
CA VAL A 241 -0.56 -16.36 1.43
C VAL A 241 -1.21 -15.71 0.22
N ASP A 242 -0.92 -14.43 -0.01
CA ASP A 242 -1.51 -13.66 -1.12
C ASP A 242 -0.46 -13.42 -2.22
N LEU A 243 -0.91 -13.40 -3.48
CA LEU A 243 -0.19 -12.81 -4.60
C LEU A 243 -0.91 -11.51 -4.95
N ASP A 244 -0.29 -10.37 -4.65
CA ASP A 244 -0.79 -9.04 -4.99
C ASP A 244 -0.08 -8.53 -6.25
N VAL A 245 -0.86 -8.20 -7.28
CA VAL A 245 -0.36 -7.61 -8.52
C VAL A 245 -0.88 -6.19 -8.62
N SER A 246 0.02 -5.20 -8.53
CA SER A 246 -0.39 -3.82 -8.26
C SER A 246 0.34 -2.75 -9.06
N SER A 247 -0.32 -1.60 -9.20
CA SER A 247 0.25 -0.33 -9.63
C SER A 247 -0.24 0.76 -8.68
N GLN A 248 0.67 1.55 -8.13
CA GLN A 248 0.37 2.55 -7.10
C GLN A 248 0.99 3.88 -7.51
N ILE A 249 0.24 4.95 -7.28
CA ILE A 249 0.69 6.33 -7.38
C ILE A 249 0.41 7.06 -6.07
N GLU A 250 1.31 7.97 -5.71
CA GLU A 250 1.17 8.86 -4.57
C GLU A 250 1.37 10.29 -5.07
N VAL A 251 0.44 11.17 -4.73
CA VAL A 251 0.50 12.59 -5.09
C VAL A 251 0.15 13.45 -3.88
N GLY A 252 0.68 14.67 -3.85
CA GLY A 252 0.28 15.67 -2.87
C GLY A 252 -1.17 16.10 -3.08
N VAL A 253 -1.84 16.44 -1.99
CA VAL A 253 -3.13 17.13 -2.00
C VAL A 253 -2.98 18.52 -1.44
N GLU A 254 -3.86 19.44 -1.83
CA GLU A 254 -3.85 20.81 -1.32
C GLU A 254 -4.92 20.96 -0.23
N ILE A 255 -4.58 21.70 0.83
CA ILE A 255 -5.53 22.12 1.87
C ILE A 255 -5.49 23.65 1.90
N PRO A 256 -6.62 24.35 1.66
CA PRO A 256 -6.65 25.80 1.67
C PRO A 256 -6.05 26.39 2.97
N GLY A 257 -5.10 27.31 2.81
CA GLY A 257 -4.41 27.97 3.92
C GLY A 257 -3.25 27.18 4.54
N LEU A 258 -3.02 25.94 4.13
CA LEU A 258 -1.84 25.17 4.52
C LEU A 258 -0.66 25.53 3.60
N VAL A 259 0.46 25.93 4.20
CA VAL A 259 1.75 26.04 3.50
C VAL A 259 2.67 24.97 4.06
N SER A 260 3.08 24.04 3.19
CA SER A 260 3.99 22.94 3.54
C SER A 260 5.44 23.32 3.29
N CYS A 261 6.35 22.75 4.08
CA CYS A 261 7.77 23.00 4.00
C CYS A 261 8.60 21.79 4.40
N THR A 262 9.86 21.82 4.01
CA THR A 262 10.96 20.93 4.41
C THR A 262 12.14 21.75 4.96
N ASP A 263 12.10 23.07 4.76
CA ASP A 263 13.05 24.04 5.28
C ASP A 263 12.37 25.41 5.46
N THR A 264 12.87 26.23 6.39
CA THR A 264 12.32 27.56 6.68
C THR A 264 12.38 28.52 5.48
N SER A 265 13.32 28.34 4.56
CA SER A 265 13.39 29.18 3.35
C SER A 265 12.19 29.01 2.39
N GLN A 266 11.37 27.98 2.59
CA GLN A 266 10.15 27.74 1.81
C GLN A 266 8.92 28.44 2.42
N CYS A 267 9.07 28.99 3.62
CA CYS A 267 7.97 29.64 4.33
C CYS A 267 7.84 31.13 3.98
N PRO A 268 6.63 31.70 4.06
CA PRO A 268 6.41 33.13 3.93
C PRO A 268 7.24 33.93 4.94
N ASP A 269 7.53 35.19 4.62
CA ASP A 269 8.32 36.08 5.48
C ASP A 269 7.78 36.12 6.91
N GLY A 270 8.65 35.81 7.87
CA GLY A 270 8.32 35.79 9.30
C GLY A 270 7.80 34.46 9.82
N ALA A 271 7.53 33.48 8.95
CA ALA A 271 7.19 32.11 9.36
C ALA A 271 8.42 31.20 9.38
N THR A 272 8.33 30.11 10.13
CA THR A 272 9.35 29.07 10.27
C THR A 272 8.77 27.70 9.97
N CYS A 273 9.59 26.81 9.42
CA CYS A 273 9.17 25.44 9.17
C CYS A 273 9.14 24.65 10.48
N GLN A 274 7.99 24.08 10.80
CA GLN A 274 7.78 23.26 11.99
C GLN A 274 8.12 21.79 11.75
N ASP A 275 8.24 21.01 12.84
CA ASP A 275 8.52 19.57 12.79
C ASP A 275 7.44 18.77 12.04
N ASP A 276 6.19 19.27 12.04
CA ASP A 276 5.08 18.69 11.28
C ASP A 276 5.04 19.16 9.82
N LEU A 277 6.10 19.82 9.34
CA LEU A 277 6.28 20.30 7.97
C LEU A 277 5.31 21.42 7.57
N THR A 278 4.72 22.12 8.54
CA THR A 278 3.90 23.31 8.29
C THR A 278 4.69 24.59 8.49
N CYS A 279 4.39 25.63 7.71
CA CYS A 279 4.89 26.97 7.98
C CYS A 279 4.00 27.68 9.00
N GLN A 280 4.60 28.17 10.09
CA GLN A 280 3.95 28.92 11.17
C GLN A 280 4.76 30.15 11.58
#